data_AF-W8F771-F1
#
_entry.id   AF-W8F771-F1
#
_cell.length_a   1.000
_cell.length_b   1.000
_cell.length_c   1.000
_cell.angle_alpha   90.00
_cell.angle_beta   90.00
_cell.angle_gamma   90.00
#
_symmetry.space_group_name_H-M   'P 1'
#
loop_
_entity.id
_entity.type
_entity.pdbx_description
1 polymer ?
#
loop_
_entity_poly.entity_id
_entity_poly.type
_entity_poly.pdbx_seq_one_letter_code
_entity_poly.pdbx_strand_id
1 'polypeptide(L)'
;MLLRVLPAAVPLMALFLSGLTGCDSPTTTRTASDPGTPPFTAANGESPASPGSAAVAQAGSVGTAPSGAPLPDSLHLISPGRAGRLRLGMTEKRLKNVVPTELLTRTTYQDRDGRRLPAYELRDAQNPQAPATILHLIGDSATGFRLRRIRIYSSLYRTAEGIGVGSPFGAARQNLGLTRIRNTPAGLAAVSGEVQLAWVIDPNSLPNKPPEQIQSSEIPPASRITGVLLYK
;
A
#
# COMPACT_ATOMS: atom_id res chain seq x y z
N MET A 1 -53.10 -12.80 -25.30
CA MET A 1 -54.34 -13.58 -25.14
C MET A 1 -54.25 -14.25 -23.78
N LEU A 2 -55.19 -13.96 -22.85
CA LEU A 2 -55.16 -14.29 -21.40
C LEU A 2 -54.00 -13.62 -20.61
N LEU A 3 -54.12 -13.11 -19.37
CA LEU A 3 -54.75 -13.55 -18.08
C LEU A 3 -53.94 -14.69 -17.40
N ARG A 4 -53.69 -14.76 -16.07
CA ARG A 4 -54.19 -14.12 -14.81
C ARG A 4 -53.09 -14.33 -13.71
N VAL A 5 -53.04 -13.82 -12.46
CA VAL A 5 -53.78 -12.85 -11.58
C VAL A 5 -52.86 -12.45 -10.38
N LEU A 6 -53.28 -11.58 -9.45
CA LEU A 6 -52.71 -11.42 -8.07
C LEU A 6 -53.70 -11.89 -6.98
N PRO A 7 -53.21 -12.41 -5.85
CA PRO A 7 -53.52 -11.88 -4.50
C PRO A 7 -52.20 -11.61 -3.68
N ALA A 8 -52.08 -10.78 -2.63
CA ALA A 8 -52.87 -10.58 -1.38
C ALA A 8 -52.75 -11.76 -0.37
N ALA A 9 -52.64 -11.59 0.96
CA ALA A 9 -52.47 -10.37 1.80
C ALA A 9 -52.15 -10.68 3.30
N VAL A 10 -51.19 -9.94 3.89
CA VAL A 10 -51.08 -9.56 5.33
C VAL A 10 -50.98 -10.74 6.36
N PRO A 11 -51.17 -10.60 7.69
CA PRO A 11 -50.08 -10.63 8.70
C PRO A 11 -50.04 -11.86 9.63
N LEU A 12 -48.99 -11.95 10.48
CA LEU A 12 -49.20 -12.32 11.88
C LEU A 12 -48.23 -11.60 12.84
N MET A 13 -48.63 -11.53 14.11
CA MET A 13 -48.06 -10.75 15.20
C MET A 13 -47.62 -11.69 16.34
N ALA A 14 -46.46 -11.45 16.94
CA ALA A 14 -46.05 -12.11 18.18
C ALA A 14 -45.13 -11.19 19.00
N LEU A 15 -45.58 -10.77 20.18
CA LEU A 15 -44.68 -10.30 21.24
C LEU A 15 -44.07 -11.51 21.94
N PHE A 16 -42.86 -11.37 22.47
CA PHE A 16 -42.50 -12.02 23.72
C PHE A 16 -41.73 -11.06 24.63
N LEU A 17 -41.93 -11.22 25.93
CA LEU A 17 -41.45 -10.33 27.00
C LEU A 17 -40.30 -10.98 27.78
N SER A 18 -39.46 -10.11 28.36
CA SER A 18 -38.74 -10.30 29.64
C SER A 18 -37.71 -11.44 29.77
N GLY A 19 -36.51 -11.09 30.26
CA GLY A 19 -35.45 -12.05 30.59
C GLY A 19 -34.24 -11.42 31.28
N LEU A 20 -34.43 -10.83 32.46
CA LEU A 20 -33.33 -10.26 33.28
C LEU A 20 -32.84 -11.26 34.33
N THR A 21 -31.84 -12.07 33.95
CA THR A 21 -31.03 -12.92 34.83
C THR A 21 -29.65 -13.12 34.18
N GLY A 22 -28.52 -13.04 34.87
CA GLY A 22 -28.28 -12.67 36.26
C GLY A 22 -26.77 -12.61 36.50
N CYS A 23 -26.32 -11.89 37.54
CA CYS A 23 -24.89 -11.85 37.87
C CYS A 23 -24.48 -13.08 38.67
N ASP A 24 -23.52 -13.86 38.17
CA ASP A 24 -22.57 -14.53 39.06
C ASP A 24 -21.20 -14.69 38.37
N SER A 25 -20.13 -14.56 39.15
CA SER A 25 -18.73 -14.72 38.76
C SER A 25 -17.92 -14.78 40.05
N PRO A 26 -17.43 -15.95 40.47
CA PRO A 26 -16.93 -16.15 41.83
C PRO A 26 -15.64 -15.36 42.09
N THR A 27 -15.75 -14.31 42.90
CA THR A 27 -14.62 -13.56 43.43
C THR A 27 -13.88 -14.40 44.46
N THR A 28 -12.83 -15.11 44.04
CA THR A 28 -11.93 -15.84 44.95
C THR A 28 -11.10 -14.85 45.77
N THR A 29 -11.66 -14.38 46.90
CA THR A 29 -10.92 -13.62 47.91
C THR A 29 -9.84 -14.50 48.53
N ARG A 30 -8.60 -14.36 48.07
CA ARG A 30 -7.43 -15.02 48.66
C ARG A 30 -6.72 -14.05 49.60
N THR A 31 -7.12 -14.05 50.86
CA THR A 31 -6.38 -13.38 51.94
C THR A 31 -4.97 -13.96 52.03
N ALA A 32 -3.97 -13.09 51.97
CA ALA A 32 -2.56 -13.44 52.13
C ALA A 32 -2.02 -12.73 53.38
N SER A 33 -1.77 -13.49 54.44
CA SER A 33 -1.26 -12.99 55.71
C SER A 33 -0.27 -13.98 56.29
N ASP A 34 0.88 -14.12 55.62
CA ASP A 34 2.03 -14.88 56.09
C ASP A 34 3.30 -14.29 55.43
N PRO A 35 4.38 -13.92 56.17
CA PRO A 35 5.49 -13.15 55.63
C PRO A 35 6.55 -14.04 54.95
N GLY A 36 6.23 -14.55 53.76
CA GLY A 36 7.18 -15.28 52.92
C GLY A 36 8.26 -14.40 52.31
N THR A 37 9.53 -14.61 52.68
CA THR A 37 10.70 -13.83 52.22
C THR A 37 10.88 -13.89 50.69
N PRO A 38 10.97 -12.75 49.97
CA PRO A 38 11.20 -12.74 48.53
C PRO A 38 12.66 -13.12 48.19
N PRO A 39 12.92 -14.13 47.34
CA PRO A 39 14.26 -14.73 47.18
C PRO A 39 15.17 -14.02 46.16
N PHE A 40 15.16 -12.68 46.10
CA PHE A 40 16.02 -11.91 45.19
C PHE A 40 16.57 -10.63 45.83
N THR A 41 17.75 -10.73 46.46
CA THR A 41 18.58 -9.57 46.83
C THR A 41 19.49 -9.17 45.67
N ALA A 42 19.41 -7.92 45.21
CA ALA A 42 20.38 -7.37 44.27
C ALA A 42 21.75 -7.18 44.96
N ALA A 43 22.86 -7.40 44.23
CA ALA A 43 24.21 -7.41 44.80
C ALA A 43 24.81 -6.01 45.08
N ASN A 44 24.09 -4.93 44.77
CA ASN A 44 24.50 -3.55 45.04
C ASN A 44 23.46 -2.89 45.96
N GLY A 45 23.92 -2.30 47.06
CA GLY A 45 23.08 -1.88 48.19
C GLY A 45 22.32 -0.57 48.01
N GLU A 46 21.43 -0.48 47.02
CA GLU A 46 20.46 0.62 46.90
C GLU A 46 19.14 0.28 47.62
N SER A 47 18.57 1.27 48.31
CA SER A 47 17.40 1.07 49.19
C SER A 47 16.08 1.10 48.39
N PRO A 48 15.11 0.21 48.68
CA PRO A 48 13.84 0.18 47.97
C PRO A 48 13.00 1.44 48.23
N ALA A 49 12.56 2.10 47.16
CA ALA A 49 11.71 3.28 47.24
C ALA A 49 10.31 2.95 47.78
N SER A 50 9.74 3.86 48.59
CA SER A 50 8.44 3.65 49.25
C SER A 50 7.26 3.66 48.26
N PRO A 51 6.26 2.76 48.39
CA PRO A 51 5.07 2.78 47.56
C PRO A 51 4.22 4.04 47.79
N GLY A 52 4.09 4.88 46.75
CA GLY A 52 3.21 6.06 46.79
C GLY A 52 3.61 7.18 45.83
N SER A 53 4.90 7.32 45.50
CA SER A 53 5.43 8.45 44.73
C SER A 53 5.85 8.07 43.29
N ALA A 54 4.96 7.44 42.53
CA ALA A 54 5.14 7.26 41.09
C ALA A 54 4.47 8.42 40.33
N ALA A 55 5.28 9.27 39.68
CA ALA A 55 4.74 10.32 38.82
C ALA A 55 4.00 9.72 37.61
N VAL A 56 2.86 10.31 37.24
CA VAL A 56 2.05 9.84 36.11
C VAL A 56 2.76 10.04 34.77
N ALA A 57 3.43 8.99 34.31
CA ALA A 57 4.15 8.93 33.03
C ALA A 57 3.18 8.89 31.83
N GLN A 58 2.61 10.06 31.53
CA GLN A 58 2.57 10.68 30.21
C GLN A 58 2.22 9.81 28.98
N ALA A 59 1.02 10.09 28.44
CA ALA A 59 0.61 10.01 27.03
C ALA A 59 1.08 8.81 26.17
N GLY A 60 0.11 8.02 25.70
CA GLY A 60 0.36 6.83 24.88
C GLY A 60 1.22 7.10 23.63
N SER A 61 2.15 6.19 23.38
CA SER A 61 3.10 6.25 22.28
C SER A 61 2.39 6.27 20.92
N VAL A 62 2.27 7.46 20.32
CA VAL A 62 2.05 7.59 18.88
C VAL A 62 3.21 6.89 18.18
N GLY A 63 2.91 5.81 17.45
CA GLY A 63 3.93 4.99 16.80
C GLY A 63 4.69 5.81 15.75
N THR A 64 5.90 6.25 16.09
CA THR A 64 6.78 7.01 15.19
C THR A 64 6.99 6.22 13.91
N ALA A 65 6.47 6.74 12.79
CA ALA A 65 6.75 6.19 11.47
C ALA A 65 8.27 6.13 11.25
N PRO A 66 8.81 5.13 10.51
CA PRO A 66 10.25 4.92 10.40
C PRO A 66 10.96 6.09 9.71
N SER A 67 11.43 7.03 10.52
CA SER A 67 12.26 8.17 10.11
C SER A 67 13.58 7.65 9.55
N GLY A 68 13.83 7.90 8.25
CA GLY A 68 14.99 7.35 7.55
C GLY A 68 14.79 7.11 6.05
N ALA A 69 13.55 7.16 5.54
CA ALA A 69 13.35 7.32 4.11
C ALA A 69 13.80 8.75 3.70
N PRO A 70 14.78 8.90 2.78
CA PRO A 70 15.20 10.23 2.34
C PRO A 70 14.03 10.93 1.64
N LEU A 71 13.79 12.19 2.02
CA LEU A 71 12.80 13.03 1.33
C LEU A 71 13.19 13.12 -0.15
N PRO A 72 12.31 12.75 -1.10
CA PRO A 72 12.66 12.78 -2.50
C PRO A 72 12.90 14.21 -2.97
N ASP A 73 14.03 14.41 -3.65
CA ASP A 73 14.20 15.54 -4.55
C ASP A 73 13.03 15.58 -5.56
N SER A 74 12.67 16.79 -6.00
CA SER A 74 11.61 17.05 -6.98
C SER A 74 11.81 16.35 -8.32
N LEU A 75 13.02 15.85 -8.61
CA LEU A 75 13.31 15.01 -9.77
C LEU A 75 12.78 13.56 -9.63
N HIS A 76 12.56 13.09 -8.40
CA HIS A 76 12.22 11.69 -8.09
C HIS A 76 10.91 11.53 -7.28
N LEU A 77 10.24 12.63 -6.92
CA LEU A 77 8.95 12.61 -6.23
C LEU A 77 7.84 11.95 -7.09
N ILE A 78 7.25 10.87 -6.56
CA ILE A 78 6.03 10.23 -7.04
C ILE A 78 4.82 10.96 -6.43
N SER A 79 3.83 11.29 -7.26
CA SER A 79 2.55 11.88 -6.87
C SER A 79 1.45 11.48 -7.87
N PRO A 80 0.16 11.71 -7.59
CA PRO A 80 -0.93 11.33 -8.50
C PRO A 80 -0.71 11.83 -9.94
N GLY A 81 -0.51 10.88 -10.86
CA GLY A 81 -0.23 11.17 -12.28
C GLY A 81 1.12 11.85 -12.59
N ARG A 82 2.09 11.90 -11.66
CA ARG A 82 3.42 12.50 -11.87
C ARG A 82 4.55 11.67 -11.24
N ALA A 83 5.65 11.50 -11.96
CA ALA A 83 6.92 10.97 -11.46
C ALA A 83 8.03 11.98 -11.79
N GLY A 84 8.41 12.81 -10.81
CA GLY A 84 9.37 13.89 -11.01
C GLY A 84 8.97 14.85 -12.13
N ARG A 85 9.80 14.92 -13.18
CA ARG A 85 9.54 15.72 -14.40
C ARG A 85 8.45 15.12 -15.31
N LEU A 86 8.15 13.82 -15.18
CA LEU A 86 7.17 13.11 -16.02
C LEU A 86 5.75 13.29 -15.49
N ARG A 87 4.78 13.44 -16.39
CA ARG A 87 3.34 13.61 -16.07
C ARG A 87 2.48 12.85 -17.06
N LEU A 88 1.47 12.14 -16.58
CA LEU A 88 0.48 11.48 -17.43
C LEU A 88 -0.27 12.52 -18.29
N GLY A 89 -0.58 12.15 -19.53
CA GLY A 89 -1.22 13.02 -20.53
C GLY A 89 -0.28 13.94 -21.30
N MET A 90 1.00 14.05 -20.94
CA MET A 90 1.97 14.83 -21.73
C MET A 90 2.15 14.22 -23.12
N THR A 91 2.34 15.05 -24.15
CA THR A 91 2.61 14.60 -25.52
C THR A 91 4.03 14.04 -25.65
N GLU A 92 4.24 13.17 -26.64
CA GLU A 92 5.57 12.64 -26.98
C GLU A 92 6.59 13.77 -27.26
N LYS A 93 6.14 14.85 -27.94
CA LYS A 93 6.96 16.05 -28.15
C LYS A 93 7.37 16.71 -26.82
N ARG A 94 6.49 16.76 -25.81
CA ARG A 94 6.88 17.31 -24.50
C ARG A 94 7.80 16.36 -23.73
N LEU A 95 7.62 15.04 -23.84
CA LEU A 95 8.50 14.03 -23.23
C LEU A 95 9.96 14.21 -23.71
N LYS A 96 10.17 14.27 -25.02
CA LYS A 96 11.47 14.47 -25.66
C LYS A 96 12.12 15.84 -25.36
N ASN A 97 11.33 16.81 -24.87
CA ASN A 97 11.81 18.13 -24.46
C ASN A 97 12.10 18.24 -22.95
N VAL A 98 11.81 17.22 -22.13
CA VAL A 98 12.09 17.25 -20.66
C VAL A 98 13.01 16.12 -20.18
N VAL A 99 13.29 15.15 -21.07
CA VAL A 99 14.25 14.06 -20.87
C VAL A 99 15.27 14.11 -22.01
N PRO A 100 16.59 14.07 -21.71
CA PRO A 100 17.63 13.96 -22.73
C PRO A 100 17.45 12.74 -23.64
N THR A 101 17.77 12.87 -24.94
CA THR A 101 17.51 11.80 -25.94
C THR A 101 18.36 10.56 -25.69
N GLU A 102 19.55 10.75 -25.12
CA GLU A 102 20.55 9.74 -24.78
C GLU A 102 20.02 8.74 -23.72
N LEU A 103 19.01 9.16 -22.94
CA LEU A 103 18.39 8.36 -21.89
C LEU A 103 17.09 7.67 -22.35
N LEU A 104 16.60 7.94 -23.57
CA LEU A 104 15.32 7.44 -24.11
C LEU A 104 15.52 6.43 -25.25
N THR A 105 15.50 5.13 -24.94
CA THR A 105 15.43 4.08 -25.97
C THR A 105 13.98 3.91 -26.43
N ARG A 106 13.71 3.99 -27.74
CA ARG A 106 12.35 3.78 -28.28
C ARG A 106 12.03 2.28 -28.34
N THR A 107 10.86 1.90 -27.84
CA THR A 107 10.35 0.51 -27.85
C THR A 107 8.85 0.48 -28.19
N THR A 108 8.20 -0.67 -28.10
CA THR A 108 6.74 -0.81 -28.29
C THR A 108 6.14 -1.77 -27.27
N TYR A 109 4.84 -1.64 -27.02
CA TYR A 109 4.07 -2.57 -26.21
C TYR A 109 2.77 -2.96 -26.91
N GLN A 110 2.15 -4.07 -26.50
CA GLN A 110 0.79 -4.41 -26.91
C GLN A 110 -0.20 -3.92 -25.85
N ASP A 111 -1.27 -3.24 -26.26
CA ASP A 111 -2.37 -2.90 -25.37
C ASP A 111 -3.35 -4.08 -25.16
N ARG A 112 -4.50 -3.82 -24.51
CA ARG A 112 -5.50 -4.85 -24.23
C ARG A 112 -6.16 -5.38 -25.50
N ASP A 113 -6.16 -4.59 -26.55
CA ASP A 113 -6.89 -4.82 -27.79
C ASP A 113 -5.95 -5.37 -28.88
N GLY A 114 -4.76 -5.84 -28.47
CA GLY A 114 -3.70 -6.39 -29.32
C GLY A 114 -2.91 -5.34 -30.12
N ARG A 115 -3.20 -4.05 -29.96
CA ARG A 115 -2.59 -3.00 -30.78
C ARG A 115 -1.17 -2.72 -30.30
N ARG A 116 -0.21 -2.76 -31.23
CA ARG A 116 1.18 -2.37 -30.96
C ARG A 116 1.29 -0.85 -30.91
N LEU A 117 1.55 -0.30 -29.72
CA LEU A 117 1.66 1.13 -29.44
C LEU A 117 3.10 1.52 -29.05
N PRO A 118 3.53 2.78 -29.29
CA PRO A 118 4.86 3.22 -28.96
C PRO A 118 5.08 3.33 -27.44
N ALA A 119 6.31 3.04 -27.02
CA ALA A 119 6.79 3.23 -25.67
C ALA A 119 8.25 3.72 -25.68
N TYR A 120 8.74 4.14 -24.52
CA TYR A 120 10.15 4.43 -24.31
C TYR A 120 10.65 3.74 -23.05
N GLU A 121 11.89 3.26 -23.10
CA GLU A 121 12.66 2.85 -21.93
C GLU A 121 13.50 4.05 -21.51
N LEU A 122 13.29 4.53 -20.29
CA LEU A 122 14.05 5.61 -19.68
C LEU A 122 15.13 5.03 -18.78
N ARG A 123 16.40 5.13 -19.20
CA ARG A 123 17.55 4.76 -18.38
C ARG A 123 17.77 5.78 -17.26
N ASP A 124 18.18 5.27 -16.11
CA ASP A 124 18.60 6.09 -14.97
C ASP A 124 20.04 6.58 -15.23
N ALA A 125 20.26 7.90 -15.22
CA ALA A 125 21.57 8.49 -15.50
C ALA A 125 22.56 8.35 -14.33
N GLN A 126 22.07 8.09 -13.11
CA GLN A 126 22.90 7.85 -11.93
C GLN A 126 23.18 6.35 -11.73
N ASN A 127 22.29 5.48 -12.23
CA ASN A 127 22.52 4.04 -12.26
C ASN A 127 22.13 3.41 -13.61
N PRO A 128 23.00 3.45 -14.63
CA PRO A 128 22.71 2.90 -15.97
C PRO A 128 22.47 1.39 -16.03
N GLN A 129 22.73 0.66 -14.93
CA GLN A 129 22.48 -0.79 -14.78
C GLN A 129 21.14 -1.09 -14.07
N ALA A 130 20.45 -0.09 -13.52
CA ALA A 130 19.12 -0.26 -12.95
C ALA A 130 18.09 -0.58 -14.05
N PRO A 131 17.02 -1.35 -13.76
CA PRO A 131 15.97 -1.62 -14.74
C PRO A 131 15.30 -0.32 -15.21
N ALA A 132 15.21 -0.14 -16.53
CA ALA A 132 14.74 1.10 -17.14
C ALA A 132 13.26 1.38 -16.83
N THR A 133 12.94 2.65 -16.60
CA THR A 133 11.57 3.11 -16.36
C THR A 133 10.78 3.08 -17.67
N ILE A 134 9.69 2.29 -17.74
CA ILE A 134 8.95 2.07 -19.00
C ILE A 134 7.79 3.06 -19.13
N LEU A 135 7.82 3.83 -20.21
CA LEU A 135 6.89 4.90 -20.55
C LEU A 135 5.96 4.44 -21.67
N HIS A 136 4.70 4.13 -21.36
CA HIS A 136 3.72 3.68 -22.35
C HIS A 136 2.91 4.85 -22.90
N LEU A 137 2.85 5.01 -24.22
CA LEU A 137 2.08 6.07 -24.87
C LEU A 137 0.82 5.51 -25.56
N ILE A 138 -0.24 6.30 -25.54
CA ILE A 138 -1.49 6.04 -26.27
C ILE A 138 -1.80 7.19 -27.23
N GLY A 139 -2.57 6.89 -28.27
CA GLY A 139 -2.95 7.81 -29.33
C GLY A 139 -2.76 7.13 -30.68
N ASP A 140 -2.68 7.95 -31.72
CA ASP A 140 -2.43 7.54 -33.09
C ASP A 140 -1.57 8.60 -33.81
N SER A 141 -1.19 8.33 -35.05
CA SER A 141 -0.31 9.22 -35.83
C SER A 141 -0.96 10.54 -36.26
N ALA A 142 -2.29 10.68 -36.20
CA ALA A 142 -3.01 11.89 -36.57
C ALA A 142 -3.31 12.79 -35.36
N THR A 143 -3.68 12.21 -34.21
CA THR A 143 -3.95 12.94 -32.96
C THR A 143 -2.70 13.16 -32.08
N GLY A 144 -1.66 12.36 -32.30
CA GLY A 144 -0.39 12.41 -31.60
C GLY A 144 -0.36 11.62 -30.29
N PHE A 145 0.77 10.96 -30.02
CA PHE A 145 0.94 10.10 -28.86
C PHE A 145 1.11 10.87 -27.53
N ARG A 146 0.52 10.32 -26.46
CA ARG A 146 0.52 10.89 -25.10
C ARG A 146 0.85 9.83 -24.04
N LEU A 147 1.61 10.20 -23.03
CA LEU A 147 2.05 9.32 -21.94
C LEU A 147 0.85 8.83 -21.10
N ARG A 148 0.49 7.55 -21.20
CA ARG A 148 -0.65 6.94 -20.49
C ARG A 148 -0.25 6.26 -19.18
N ARG A 149 0.92 5.62 -19.15
CA ARG A 149 1.42 4.91 -17.96
C ARG A 149 2.93 5.07 -17.81
N ILE A 150 3.39 5.12 -16.56
CA ILE A 150 4.81 5.14 -16.20
C ILE A 150 5.04 3.96 -15.26
N ARG A 151 5.94 3.04 -15.61
CA ARG A 151 6.42 1.95 -14.73
C ARG A 151 7.81 2.28 -14.23
N ILE A 152 7.92 2.51 -12.94
CA ILE A 152 9.16 2.91 -12.26
C ILE A 152 9.76 1.69 -11.57
N TYR A 153 11.04 1.43 -11.82
CA TYR A 153 11.82 0.37 -11.16
C TYR A 153 13.05 0.90 -10.41
N SER A 154 13.46 2.15 -10.63
CA SER A 154 14.55 2.79 -9.86
C SER A 154 14.11 3.09 -8.44
N SER A 155 14.97 2.74 -7.47
CA SER A 155 14.77 2.99 -6.03
C SER A 155 14.96 4.45 -5.62
N LEU A 156 15.41 5.32 -6.53
CA LEU A 156 15.47 6.77 -6.27
C LEU A 156 14.07 7.39 -6.12
N TYR A 157 13.06 6.83 -6.79
CA TYR A 157 11.71 7.37 -6.78
C TYR A 157 10.94 6.99 -5.50
N ARG A 158 10.30 8.00 -4.89
CA ARG A 158 9.56 7.91 -3.61
C ARG A 158 8.35 8.83 -3.63
N THR A 159 7.26 8.45 -2.96
CA THR A 159 6.17 9.39 -2.62
C THR A 159 6.62 10.37 -1.52
N ALA A 160 5.78 11.33 -1.14
CA ALA A 160 6.07 12.28 -0.06
C ALA A 160 6.30 11.59 1.31
N GLU A 161 5.66 10.43 1.51
CA GLU A 161 5.78 9.57 2.69
C GLU A 161 7.00 8.63 2.62
N GLY A 162 7.87 8.78 1.61
CA GLY A 162 9.07 7.96 1.45
C GLY A 162 8.81 6.55 0.90
N ILE A 163 7.67 6.31 0.24
CA ILE A 163 7.27 4.97 -0.22
C ILE A 163 7.60 4.80 -1.71
N GLY A 164 8.26 3.69 -2.08
CA GLY A 164 8.59 3.36 -3.47
C GLY A 164 9.23 1.98 -3.61
N VAL A 165 10.03 1.78 -4.66
CA VAL A 165 10.72 0.50 -4.92
C VAL A 165 11.72 0.20 -3.79
N GLY A 166 11.60 -0.99 -3.19
CA GLY A 166 12.33 -1.46 -2.01
C GLY A 166 11.59 -1.25 -0.68
N SER A 167 10.57 -0.37 -0.62
CA SER A 167 9.76 -0.16 0.57
C SER A 167 8.89 -1.40 0.89
N PRO A 168 8.53 -1.63 2.17
CA PRO A 168 7.61 -2.70 2.55
C PRO A 168 6.16 -2.38 2.12
N PHE A 169 5.45 -3.40 1.65
CA PHE A 169 4.07 -3.33 1.20
C PHE A 169 3.11 -2.78 2.28
N GLY A 170 3.35 -3.12 3.55
CA GLY A 170 2.56 -2.64 4.68
C GLY A 170 2.52 -1.11 4.78
N ALA A 171 3.60 -0.41 4.46
CA ALA A 171 3.64 1.05 4.48
C ALA A 171 2.76 1.66 3.37
N ALA A 172 2.77 1.09 2.15
CA ALA A 172 1.85 1.50 1.09
C ALA A 172 0.39 1.21 1.48
N ARG A 173 0.12 0.07 2.14
CA ARG A 173 -1.21 -0.30 2.62
C ARG A 173 -1.77 0.65 3.67
N GLN A 174 -0.93 1.14 4.58
CA GLN A 174 -1.32 2.05 5.65
C GLN A 174 -1.53 3.50 5.16
N ASN A 175 -0.69 4.00 4.25
CA ASN A 175 -0.67 5.43 3.92
C ASN A 175 -1.39 5.82 2.62
N LEU A 176 -1.60 4.88 1.68
CA LEU A 176 -1.92 5.21 0.27
C LEU A 176 -3.25 4.63 -0.24
N GLY A 177 -4.14 4.18 0.67
CA GLY A 177 -5.53 3.83 0.33
C GLY A 177 -5.68 2.68 -0.67
N LEU A 178 -5.09 1.51 -0.40
CA LEU A 178 -5.17 0.37 -1.33
C LEU A 178 -6.60 -0.17 -1.44
N THR A 179 -7.17 -0.15 -2.65
CA THR A 179 -8.57 -0.54 -2.88
C THR A 179 -8.74 -1.96 -3.42
N ARG A 180 -7.71 -2.54 -4.07
CA ARG A 180 -7.75 -3.91 -4.62
C ARG A 180 -6.38 -4.41 -5.07
N ILE A 181 -6.25 -5.74 -5.19
CA ILE A 181 -5.15 -6.40 -5.90
C ILE A 181 -5.55 -6.62 -7.37
N ARG A 182 -4.58 -6.55 -8.31
CA ARG A 182 -4.76 -6.90 -9.72
C ARG A 182 -3.51 -7.53 -10.30
N ASN A 183 -3.65 -8.61 -11.07
CA ASN A 183 -2.58 -9.10 -11.94
C ASN A 183 -2.32 -8.09 -13.08
N THR A 184 -1.06 -7.89 -13.46
CA THR A 184 -0.63 -6.94 -14.50
C THR A 184 0.54 -7.51 -15.31
N PRO A 185 0.84 -6.99 -16.53
CA PRO A 185 2.04 -7.38 -17.29
C PRO A 185 3.36 -6.83 -16.70
N ALA A 186 3.42 -6.59 -15.40
CA ALA A 186 4.62 -6.32 -14.60
C ALA A 186 4.67 -7.20 -13.33
N GLY A 187 3.70 -8.10 -13.13
CA GLY A 187 3.49 -8.85 -11.89
C GLY A 187 2.20 -8.47 -11.16
N LEU A 188 1.97 -9.10 -10.01
CA LEU A 188 0.84 -8.80 -9.13
C LEU A 188 1.04 -7.41 -8.49
N ALA A 189 0.04 -6.55 -8.59
CA ALA A 189 0.10 -5.21 -8.05
C ALA A 189 -1.12 -4.88 -7.18
N ALA A 190 -0.88 -4.26 -6.03
CA ALA A 190 -1.93 -3.58 -5.31
C ALA A 190 -2.21 -2.22 -5.94
N VAL A 191 -3.46 -1.78 -5.92
CA VAL A 191 -3.95 -0.61 -6.64
C VAL A 191 -4.68 0.32 -5.69
N SER A 192 -4.37 1.61 -5.73
CA SER A 192 -5.16 2.67 -5.10
C SER A 192 -5.93 3.43 -6.17
N GLY A 193 -7.26 3.40 -6.07
CA GLY A 193 -8.12 4.15 -6.98
C GLY A 193 -8.02 5.67 -6.79
N GLU A 194 -7.69 6.10 -5.57
CA GLU A 194 -7.64 7.50 -5.14
C GLU A 194 -6.42 8.23 -5.71
N VAL A 195 -5.21 7.73 -5.44
CA VAL A 195 -3.96 8.35 -5.94
C VAL A 195 -3.58 7.93 -7.37
N GLN A 196 -4.33 7.02 -8.00
CA GLN A 196 -4.07 6.47 -9.34
C GLN A 196 -2.67 5.82 -9.48
N LEU A 197 -2.23 5.20 -8.40
CA LEU A 197 -0.98 4.46 -8.28
C LEU A 197 -1.26 2.97 -8.07
N ALA A 198 -0.31 2.14 -8.52
CA ALA A 198 -0.25 0.72 -8.18
C ALA A 198 1.18 0.32 -7.82
N TRP A 199 1.34 -0.56 -6.85
CA TRP A 199 2.63 -1.03 -6.34
C TRP A 199 2.75 -2.51 -6.67
N VAL A 200 3.73 -2.83 -7.51
CA VAL A 200 4.07 -4.21 -7.90
C VAL A 200 4.79 -4.85 -6.73
N ILE A 201 4.35 -6.05 -6.36
CA ILE A 201 4.85 -6.79 -5.20
C ILE A 201 5.86 -7.85 -5.68
N ASP A 202 6.92 -8.07 -4.91
CA ASP A 202 7.89 -9.14 -5.13
C ASP A 202 7.20 -10.52 -5.14
N PRO A 203 7.21 -11.26 -6.26
CA PRO A 203 6.56 -12.57 -6.34
C PRO A 203 7.14 -13.58 -5.37
N ASN A 204 8.41 -13.44 -4.96
CA ASN A 204 9.06 -14.30 -3.97
C ASN A 204 8.52 -14.09 -2.54
N SER A 205 7.71 -13.04 -2.34
CA SER A 205 7.10 -12.67 -1.06
C SER A 205 5.57 -12.84 -1.03
N LEU A 206 5.00 -13.55 -2.01
CA LEU A 206 3.58 -13.86 -2.12
C LEU A 206 3.25 -15.26 -1.57
N PRO A 207 2.01 -15.50 -1.11
CA PRO A 207 1.51 -16.86 -0.88
C PRO A 207 1.64 -17.74 -2.14
N ASN A 208 1.90 -19.04 -1.96
CA ASN A 208 1.94 -20.02 -3.05
C ASN A 208 0.51 -20.34 -3.55
N LYS A 209 -0.07 -19.41 -4.32
CA LYS A 209 -1.41 -19.44 -4.91
C LYS A 209 -1.40 -18.76 -6.29
N PRO A 210 -2.35 -19.06 -7.18
CA PRO A 210 -2.59 -18.26 -8.38
C PRO A 210 -2.82 -16.77 -8.01
N PRO A 211 -2.23 -15.79 -8.74
CA PRO A 211 -2.35 -14.37 -8.42
C PRO A 211 -3.80 -13.85 -8.34
N GLU A 212 -4.71 -14.49 -9.06
CA GLU A 212 -6.15 -14.20 -9.11
C GLU A 212 -6.88 -14.59 -7.81
N GLN A 213 -6.28 -15.43 -6.97
CA GLN A 213 -6.84 -15.93 -5.70
C GLN A 213 -6.24 -15.23 -4.47
N ILE A 214 -5.17 -14.44 -4.63
CA ILE A 214 -4.47 -13.77 -3.52
C ILE A 214 -5.23 -12.52 -3.07
N GLN A 215 -5.70 -12.52 -1.83
CA GLN A 215 -6.40 -11.39 -1.22
C GLN A 215 -5.44 -10.34 -0.65
N SER A 216 -5.88 -9.08 -0.56
CA SER A 216 -5.04 -7.97 -0.05
C SER A 216 -4.63 -8.08 1.43
N SER A 217 -5.32 -8.95 2.18
CA SER A 217 -5.02 -9.33 3.55
C SER A 217 -3.96 -10.42 3.67
N GLU A 218 -3.88 -11.34 2.69
CA GLU A 218 -2.95 -12.47 2.68
C GLU A 218 -1.50 -12.07 2.34
N ILE A 219 -1.31 -10.92 1.69
CA ILE A 219 0.03 -10.40 1.36
C ILE A 219 0.71 -9.91 2.65
N PRO A 220 1.88 -10.47 3.03
CA PRO A 220 2.62 -10.06 4.21
C PRO A 220 2.94 -8.55 4.24
N PRO A 221 2.88 -7.87 5.41
CA PRO A 221 3.29 -6.48 5.52
C PRO A 221 4.75 -6.22 5.11
N ALA A 222 5.61 -7.23 5.26
CA ALA A 222 7.03 -7.19 4.93
C ALA A 222 7.37 -7.45 3.45
N SER A 223 6.39 -7.88 2.63
CA SER A 223 6.57 -8.10 1.19
C SER A 223 7.12 -6.85 0.52
N ARG A 224 8.06 -7.00 -0.42
CA ARG A 224 8.79 -5.86 -1.00
C ARG A 224 8.08 -5.32 -2.24
N ILE A 225 8.13 -4.01 -2.42
CA ILE A 225 7.65 -3.34 -3.64
C ILE A 225 8.78 -3.38 -4.68
N THR A 226 8.55 -4.03 -5.82
CA THR A 226 9.53 -4.17 -6.92
C THR A 226 9.34 -3.16 -8.05
N GLY A 227 8.20 -2.48 -8.08
CA GLY A 227 7.92 -1.45 -9.08
C GLY A 227 6.71 -0.58 -8.69
N VAL A 228 6.64 0.64 -9.23
CA VAL A 228 5.49 1.54 -9.07
C VAL A 228 4.92 1.89 -10.44
N LEU A 229 3.61 1.75 -10.61
CA LEU A 229 2.86 2.01 -11.83
C LEU A 229 1.92 3.20 -11.64
N LEU A 230 2.15 4.27 -12.39
CA LEU A 230 1.21 5.39 -12.55
C LEU A 230 0.31 5.08 -13.74
N TYR A 231 -1.00 5.30 -13.62
CA TYR A 231 -1.94 5.01 -14.71
C TYR A 231 -3.09 6.04 -14.86
N LYS A 232 -3.65 6.07 -16.07
CA LYS A 232 -4.91 6.72 -16.46
C LYS A 232 -5.52 5.92 -17.63
#